data_AF-A0A2N3GG44-F1
#
_entry.id   AF-A0A2N3GG44-F1
#
_cell.length_a   1.000
_cell.length_b   1.000
_cell.length_c   1.000
_cell.angle_alpha   90.00
_cell.angle_beta   90.00
_cell.angle_gamma   90.00
#
_symmetry.space_group_name_H-M   'P 1'
#
loop_
_entity.id
_entity.type
_entity.pdbx_description
1 polymer ?
#
loop_
_entity_poly.entity_id
_entity_poly.type
_entity_poly.pdbx_seq_one_letter_code
_entity_poly.pdbx_strand_id
1 'polypeptide(L)'
;MAEKNRLDTPGRRSAWVPRMRLDQDTFGTFAESFARLMGTASFLFWMTLLIVGWLLWNVFDAGGPDRWPFAFLTLALSLQASYAAPLILLAQNRQEARDRVSLEHDREQSAQSRADMDFLAREIASLRMRMNDVATRDFIRSELREMLAELQDEDEDDDKAAKP
;
A
#
# COMPACT_ATOMS: atom_id res chain seq x y z
N MET A 1 19.98 29.48 53.14
CA MET A 1 18.77 29.16 52.34
C MET A 1 19.05 29.59 50.92
N ALA A 2 19.00 28.64 49.98
CA ALA A 2 19.59 28.75 48.65
C ALA A 2 18.82 29.67 47.70
N GLU A 3 19.59 30.51 47.01
CA GLU A 3 19.18 31.40 45.93
C GLU A 3 18.72 30.55 44.72
N LYS A 4 17.43 30.63 44.39
CA LYS A 4 16.86 29.93 43.23
C LYS A 4 17.20 30.71 41.96
N ASN A 5 18.29 30.29 41.33
CA ASN A 5 18.67 30.64 39.98
C ASN A 5 17.56 30.25 38.98
N ARG A 6 16.81 31.25 38.47
CA ARG A 6 15.75 31.09 37.45
C ARG A 6 16.33 31.23 36.03
N LEU A 7 17.40 30.49 35.74
CA LEU A 7 17.92 30.34 34.38
C LEU A 7 17.37 29.05 33.78
N ASP A 8 16.15 29.09 33.24
CA ASP A 8 15.67 28.10 32.27
C ASP A 8 14.44 28.65 31.54
N THR A 9 14.69 29.52 30.58
CA THR A 9 13.72 29.80 29.52
C THR A 9 14.54 29.91 28.24
N PRO A 10 14.56 28.87 27.38
CA PRO A 10 15.29 28.97 26.13
C PRO A 10 14.67 30.11 25.32
N GLY A 11 15.47 31.13 25.08
CA GLY A 11 15.11 32.32 24.33
C GLY A 11 14.47 31.90 23.01
N ARG A 12 13.23 32.34 22.83
CA ARG A 12 12.48 32.25 21.58
C ARG A 12 13.24 33.08 20.55
N ARG A 13 14.21 32.46 19.87
CA ARG A 13 14.91 33.05 18.72
C ARG A 13 13.82 33.43 17.73
N SER A 14 13.60 34.73 17.61
CA SER A 14 12.76 35.32 16.57
C SER A 14 13.37 34.89 15.24
N ALA A 15 12.76 33.88 14.61
CA ALA A 15 13.08 33.52 13.25
C ALA A 15 12.58 34.67 12.37
N TRP A 16 13.48 35.63 12.11
CA TRP A 16 13.28 36.74 11.16
C TRP A 16 13.27 36.27 9.70
N VAL A 17 13.14 34.97 9.45
CA VAL A 17 12.89 34.44 8.12
C VAL A 17 11.38 34.33 7.99
N PRO A 18 10.74 35.10 7.08
CA PRO A 18 9.37 34.83 6.72
C PRO A 18 9.33 33.39 6.25
N ARG A 19 8.64 32.52 7.00
CA ARG A 19 8.33 31.19 6.50
C ARG A 19 7.36 31.41 5.35
N MET A 20 7.89 31.56 4.14
CA MET A 20 7.11 31.36 2.91
C MET A 20 6.62 29.91 3.00
N ARG A 21 5.44 29.75 3.60
CA ARG A 21 4.61 28.56 3.42
C ARG A 21 4.12 28.68 1.98
N LEU A 22 5.01 28.37 1.03
CA LEU A 22 4.61 28.10 -0.34
C LEU A 22 3.50 27.06 -0.20
N ASP A 23 2.30 27.43 -0.60
CA ASP A 23 1.11 26.65 -0.35
C ASP A 23 1.28 25.28 -1.02
N GLN A 24 1.62 24.26 -0.22
CA GLN A 24 2.05 22.94 -0.69
C GLN A 24 0.97 22.30 -1.58
N ASP A 25 -0.30 22.70 -1.39
CA ASP A 25 -1.44 22.23 -2.16
C ASP A 25 -1.44 22.80 -3.59
N THR A 26 -1.09 24.08 -3.78
CA THR A 26 -1.02 24.69 -5.12
C THR A 26 0.14 24.15 -5.94
N PHE A 27 1.32 24.05 -5.33
CA PHE A 27 2.51 23.48 -5.97
C PHE A 27 2.35 21.98 -6.21
N GLY A 28 1.68 21.26 -5.30
CA GLY A 28 1.37 19.84 -5.44
C GLY A 28 0.45 19.56 -6.62
N THR A 29 -0.60 20.35 -6.80
CA THR A 29 -1.54 20.21 -7.92
C THR A 29 -0.89 20.53 -9.27
N PHE A 30 -0.02 21.56 -9.29
CA PHE A 30 0.78 21.88 -10.46
C PHE A 30 1.76 20.75 -10.82
N ALA A 31 2.49 20.23 -9.84
CA ALA A 31 3.41 19.11 -10.04
C ALA A 31 2.69 17.83 -10.52
N GLU A 32 1.49 17.54 -10.01
CA GLU A 32 0.70 16.41 -10.48
C GLU A 32 0.28 16.53 -11.95
N SER A 33 -0.17 17.73 -12.33
CA SER A 33 -0.59 18.00 -13.70
C SER A 33 0.61 17.98 -14.64
N PHE A 34 1.75 18.51 -14.20
CA PHE A 34 3.01 18.45 -14.94
C PHE A 34 3.53 17.02 -15.11
N ALA A 35 3.43 16.19 -14.06
CA ALA A 35 3.80 14.77 -14.13
C ALA A 35 2.93 13.99 -15.13
N ARG A 36 1.61 14.24 -15.15
CA ARG A 36 0.71 13.67 -16.16
C ARG A 36 1.06 14.14 -17.58
N LEU A 37 1.43 15.41 -17.73
CA LEU A 37 1.83 15.99 -19.02
C LEU A 37 3.13 15.36 -19.54
N MET A 38 4.15 15.24 -18.70
CA MET A 38 5.45 14.64 -19.03
C MET A 38 5.38 13.13 -19.31
N GLY A 39 4.44 12.41 -18.65
CA GLY A 39 4.25 10.97 -18.84
C GLY A 39 3.53 10.57 -20.14
N THR A 40 3.07 11.55 -20.94
CA THR A 40 2.31 11.28 -22.17
C THR A 40 3.24 11.21 -23.39
N ALA A 41 3.06 10.20 -24.26
CA ALA A 41 3.86 10.05 -25.49
C ALA A 41 3.80 11.28 -26.42
N SER A 42 2.68 12.01 -26.40
CA SER A 42 2.49 13.25 -27.15
C SER A 42 3.47 14.36 -26.74
N PHE A 43 3.90 14.43 -25.47
CA PHE A 43 4.86 15.44 -25.02
C PHE A 43 6.22 15.23 -25.69
N LEU A 44 6.72 13.99 -25.71
CA LEU A 44 7.97 13.63 -26.37
C LEU A 44 7.91 13.93 -27.87
N PHE A 45 6.77 13.67 -28.52
CA PHE A 45 6.58 13.98 -29.93
C PHE A 45 6.71 15.48 -30.23
N TRP A 46 5.97 16.34 -29.50
CA TRP A 46 6.04 17.79 -29.69
C TRP A 46 7.41 18.37 -29.34
N MET A 47 8.05 17.88 -28.28
CA MET A 47 9.39 18.30 -27.87
C MET A 47 10.44 17.93 -28.93
N THR A 48 10.35 16.74 -29.51
CA THR A 48 11.18 16.31 -30.64
C THR A 48 10.96 17.21 -31.86
N LEU A 49 9.71 17.50 -32.21
CA LEU A 49 9.37 18.34 -33.35
C LEU A 49 9.91 19.77 -33.18
N LEU A 50 9.85 20.31 -31.95
CA LEU A 50 10.41 21.63 -31.63
C LEU A 50 11.93 21.64 -31.82
N ILE A 51 12.65 20.64 -31.28
CA ILE A 51 14.11 20.54 -31.44
C ILE A 51 14.49 20.39 -32.92
N VAL A 52 13.81 19.52 -33.65
CA VAL A 52 14.08 19.30 -35.09
C VAL A 52 13.75 20.57 -35.89
N GLY A 53 12.63 21.22 -35.62
CA GLY A 53 12.26 22.48 -36.27
C GLY A 53 13.28 23.59 -36.03
N TRP A 54 13.77 23.71 -34.79
CA TRP A 54 14.84 24.65 -34.44
C TRP A 54 16.17 24.33 -35.13
N LEU A 55 16.54 23.05 -35.16
CA LEU A 55 17.73 22.55 -35.84
C LEU A 55 17.68 22.90 -37.33
N LEU A 56 16.56 22.60 -38.01
CA LEU A 56 16.37 22.91 -39.42
C LEU A 56 16.42 24.43 -39.67
N TRP A 57 15.76 25.23 -38.83
CA TRP A 57 15.80 26.69 -38.93
C TRP A 57 17.23 27.23 -38.91
N ASN A 58 18.05 26.77 -37.95
CA ASN A 58 19.44 27.22 -37.82
C ASN A 58 20.36 26.70 -38.94
N VAL A 59 20.05 25.54 -39.52
CA VAL A 59 20.79 24.98 -40.68
C VAL A 59 20.49 25.73 -41.98
N PHE A 60 19.23 26.13 -42.20
CA PHE A 60 18.83 26.81 -43.44
C PHE A 60 19.03 28.33 -43.40
N ASP A 61 19.13 28.94 -42.22
CA ASP A 61 19.36 30.38 -42.05
C ASP A 61 20.81 30.67 -41.65
N ALA A 62 21.69 30.76 -42.65
CA ALA A 62 23.12 31.04 -42.47
C ALA A 62 23.44 32.44 -41.87
N GLY A 63 22.43 33.32 -41.75
CA GLY A 63 22.50 34.63 -41.11
C GLY A 63 21.63 34.75 -39.86
N GLY A 64 21.10 33.63 -39.36
CA GLY A 64 20.15 33.60 -38.26
C GLY A 64 20.73 34.09 -36.92
N PRO A 65 19.86 34.30 -35.92
CA PRO A 65 20.19 34.99 -34.67
C PRO A 65 21.29 34.32 -33.81
N ASP A 66 21.71 33.10 -34.13
CA ASP A 66 22.77 32.37 -33.42
C ASP A 66 24.09 32.44 -34.21
N ARG A 67 24.98 33.37 -33.80
CA ARG A 67 26.35 33.55 -34.35
C ARG A 67 27.21 32.28 -34.21
N TRP A 68 26.88 31.43 -33.23
CA TRP A 68 27.42 30.09 -33.02
C TRP A 68 26.26 29.10 -33.11
N PRO A 69 26.19 28.27 -34.17
CA PRO A 69 25.05 27.39 -34.37
C PRO A 69 24.86 26.50 -33.14
N PHE A 70 23.63 26.51 -32.59
CA PHE A 70 23.14 25.70 -31.45
C PHE A 70 23.59 26.13 -30.04
N ALA A 71 24.29 27.24 -29.86
CA ALA A 71 24.69 27.71 -28.53
C ALA A 71 23.46 28.02 -27.65
N PHE A 72 22.44 28.69 -28.20
CA PHE A 72 21.22 29.00 -27.47
C PHE A 72 20.42 27.75 -27.11
N LEU A 73 20.29 26.79 -28.05
CA LEU A 73 19.61 25.51 -27.82
C LEU A 73 20.28 24.73 -26.68
N THR A 74 21.61 24.68 -26.68
CA THR A 74 22.39 24.00 -25.63
C THR A 74 22.18 24.64 -24.27
N LEU A 75 22.23 25.97 -24.20
CA LEU A 75 21.96 26.71 -22.97
C LEU A 75 20.53 26.46 -22.47
N ALA A 76 19.54 26.52 -23.36
CA ALA A 76 18.15 26.26 -23.02
C ALA A 76 17.92 24.83 -22.49
N LEU A 77 18.50 23.82 -23.15
CA LEU A 77 18.39 22.42 -22.71
C LEU A 77 19.09 22.18 -21.37
N SER A 78 20.25 22.80 -21.13
CA SER A 78 20.94 22.68 -19.84
C SER A 78 20.13 23.31 -18.69
N LEU A 79 19.50 24.47 -18.94
CA LEU A 79 18.61 25.12 -17.99
C LEU A 79 17.36 24.26 -17.74
N GLN A 80 16.76 23.70 -18.80
CA GLN A 80 15.60 22.82 -18.71
C GLN A 80 15.90 21.63 -17.79
N ALA A 81 17.03 20.96 -17.99
CA ALA A 81 17.46 19.86 -17.15
C ALA A 81 17.66 20.28 -15.68
N SER A 82 18.31 21.43 -15.46
CA SER A 82 18.58 21.96 -14.12
C SER A 82 17.31 22.31 -13.35
N TYR A 83 16.25 22.80 -14.01
CA TYR A 83 14.98 23.12 -13.36
C TYR A 83 14.05 21.91 -13.25
N ALA A 84 14.19 20.91 -14.12
CA ALA A 84 13.44 19.67 -14.03
C ALA A 84 13.79 18.86 -12.76
N ALA A 85 15.07 18.79 -12.39
CA ALA A 85 15.52 18.03 -11.21
C ALA A 85 14.80 18.40 -9.89
N PRO A 86 14.74 19.68 -9.45
CA PRO A 86 14.04 20.04 -8.22
C PRO A 86 12.52 19.84 -8.32
N LEU A 87 11.92 20.04 -9.50
CA LEU A 87 10.50 19.76 -9.71
C LEU A 87 10.18 18.26 -9.60
N ILE A 88 11.04 17.41 -10.16
CA ILE A 88 10.92 15.95 -10.07
C ILE A 88 11.04 15.51 -8.61
N LEU A 89 12.01 16.03 -7.86
CA LEU A 89 12.17 15.72 -6.43
C LEU A 89 10.92 16.09 -5.62
N LEU A 90 10.28 17.22 -5.91
CA LEU A 90 9.03 17.63 -5.26
C LEU A 90 7.87 16.68 -5.61
N ALA A 91 7.77 16.28 -6.88
CA ALA A 91 6.77 15.31 -7.31
C ALA A 91 6.99 13.93 -6.64
N GLN A 92 8.25 13.50 -6.54
CA GLN A 92 8.66 12.25 -5.88
C GLN A 92 8.33 12.25 -4.39
N ASN A 93 8.71 13.28 -3.64
CA ASN A 93 8.41 13.40 -2.20
C ASN A 93 6.91 13.25 -1.91
N ARG A 94 6.06 13.76 -2.82
CA ARG A 94 4.61 13.67 -2.66
C ARG A 94 4.07 12.28 -3.03
N GLN A 95 4.63 11.64 -4.05
CA GLN A 95 4.30 10.26 -4.38
C GLN A 95 4.69 9.33 -3.23
N GLU A 96 5.90 9.48 -2.67
CA GLU A 96 6.37 8.71 -1.52
C GLU A 96 5.49 8.91 -0.27
N ALA A 97 4.98 10.12 -0.04
CA ALA A 97 4.05 10.37 1.06
C ALA A 97 2.73 9.60 0.89
N ARG A 98 2.17 9.57 -0.33
CA ARG A 98 0.97 8.78 -0.64
C ARG A 98 1.24 7.28 -0.52
N ASP A 99 2.36 6.82 -1.06
CA ASP A 99 2.76 5.42 -1.03
C ASP A 99 2.98 4.94 0.42
N ARG A 100 3.55 5.81 1.29
CA ARG A 100 3.69 5.51 2.72
C ARG A 100 2.34 5.26 3.39
N VAL A 101 1.36 6.13 3.19
CA VAL A 101 0.01 5.97 3.77
C VAL A 101 -0.65 4.68 3.26
N SER A 102 -0.52 4.41 1.96
CA SER A 102 -1.03 3.16 1.37
C SER A 102 -0.39 1.92 2.00
N LEU A 103 0.93 1.96 2.24
CA LEU A 103 1.66 0.86 2.87
C LEU A 103 1.33 0.69 4.36
N GLU A 104 1.00 1.77 5.07
CA GLU A 104 0.53 1.70 6.46
C GLU A 104 -0.84 1.02 6.53
N HIS A 105 -1.79 1.43 5.69
CA HIS A 105 -3.10 0.78 5.60
C HIS A 105 -3.03 -0.68 5.17
N ASP A 106 -2.16 -1.03 4.21
CA ASP A 106 -1.97 -2.42 3.79
C ASP A 106 -1.45 -3.31 4.94
N ARG A 107 -0.57 -2.77 5.78
CA ARG A 107 -0.09 -3.46 6.99
C ARG A 107 -1.20 -3.64 8.02
N GLU A 108 -2.02 -2.63 8.25
CA GLU A 108 -3.17 -2.71 9.16
C GLU A 108 -4.18 -3.75 8.69
N GLN A 109 -4.55 -3.72 7.40
CA GLN A 109 -5.44 -4.70 6.79
C GLN A 109 -4.87 -6.12 6.86
N SER A 110 -3.57 -6.28 6.59
CA SER A 110 -2.89 -7.56 6.72
C SER A 110 -2.90 -8.10 8.15
N ALA A 111 -2.71 -7.23 9.15
CA ALA A 111 -2.80 -7.60 10.56
C ALA A 111 -4.22 -8.03 10.96
N GLN A 112 -5.23 -7.28 10.52
CA GLN A 112 -6.64 -7.62 10.75
C GLN A 112 -7.03 -8.94 10.07
N SER A 113 -6.65 -9.13 8.81
CA SER A 113 -6.90 -10.35 8.05
C SER A 113 -6.29 -11.58 8.74
N ARG A 114 -5.07 -11.46 9.29
CA ARG A 114 -4.46 -12.54 10.09
C ARG A 114 -5.25 -12.84 11.35
N ALA A 115 -5.70 -11.82 12.08
CA ALA A 115 -6.50 -12.02 13.28
C ALA A 115 -7.85 -12.70 12.97
N ASP A 116 -8.50 -12.32 11.86
CA ASP A 116 -9.75 -12.93 11.39
C ASP A 116 -9.53 -14.40 11.00
N MET A 117 -8.43 -14.72 10.32
CA MET A 117 -8.06 -16.10 10.01
C MET A 117 -7.81 -16.93 11.28
N ASP A 118 -7.10 -16.38 12.26
CA ASP A 118 -6.87 -17.05 13.55
C ASP A 118 -8.19 -17.29 14.30
N PHE A 119 -9.10 -16.33 14.27
CA PHE A 119 -10.44 -16.46 14.85
C PHE A 119 -11.23 -17.58 14.15
N LEU A 120 -11.29 -17.55 12.81
CA LEU A 120 -11.97 -18.58 12.02
C LEU A 120 -11.35 -19.96 12.24
N ALA A 121 -10.02 -20.07 12.36
CA ALA A 121 -9.34 -21.33 12.64
C ALA A 121 -9.73 -21.90 14.01
N ARG A 122 -9.83 -21.05 15.04
CA ARG A 122 -10.31 -21.45 16.37
C ARG A 122 -11.77 -21.86 16.34
N GLU A 123 -12.61 -21.16 15.60
CA GLU A 123 -14.03 -21.49 15.46
C GLU A 123 -14.23 -22.81 14.71
N ILE A 124 -13.46 -23.06 13.65
CA ILE A 124 -13.47 -24.34 12.93
C ILE A 124 -12.99 -25.48 13.85
N ALA A 125 -11.96 -25.24 14.67
CA ALA A 125 -11.48 -26.24 15.64
C ALA A 125 -12.55 -26.57 16.69
N SER A 126 -13.26 -25.56 17.20
CA SER A 126 -14.34 -25.73 18.18
C SER A 126 -15.55 -26.46 17.56
N LEU A 127 -15.91 -26.12 16.33
CA LEU A 127 -16.95 -26.79 15.55
C LEU A 127 -16.60 -28.27 15.32
N ARG A 128 -15.36 -28.56 14.93
CA ARG A 128 -14.87 -29.93 14.72
C ARG A 128 -14.96 -30.77 15.98
N MET A 129 -14.59 -30.23 17.14
CA MET A 129 -14.72 -30.94 18.43
C MET A 129 -16.17 -31.28 18.74
N ARG A 130 -17.10 -30.33 18.55
CA ARG A 130 -18.53 -30.57 18.75
C ARG A 130 -19.09 -31.65 17.81
N MET A 131 -18.67 -31.66 16.55
CA MET A 131 -19.08 -32.70 15.60
C MET A 131 -18.56 -34.10 16.00
N ASN A 132 -17.31 -34.20 16.46
CA ASN A 132 -16.74 -35.48 16.91
C ASN A 132 -17.47 -36.06 18.14
N ASP A 133 -17.88 -35.22 19.09
CA ASP A 133 -18.59 -35.67 20.28
C ASP A 133 -19.97 -36.27 19.94
N VAL A 134 -20.69 -35.63 19.00
CA VAL A 134 -21.97 -36.16 18.49
C VAL A 134 -21.77 -37.49 17.75
N ALA A 135 -20.77 -37.58 16.87
CA ALA A 135 -20.46 -38.82 16.15
C ALA A 135 -20.10 -39.97 17.11
N THR A 136 -19.32 -39.68 18.16
CA THR A 136 -18.93 -40.68 19.17
C THR A 136 -20.14 -41.17 19.96
N ARG A 137 -21.03 -40.27 20.35
CA ARG A 137 -22.25 -40.62 21.08
C ARG A 137 -23.20 -41.48 20.26
N ASP A 138 -23.44 -41.13 19.00
CA ASP A 138 -24.33 -41.90 18.13
C ASP A 138 -23.75 -43.29 17.83
N PHE A 139 -22.43 -43.39 17.65
CA PHE A 139 -21.72 -44.67 17.50
C PHE A 139 -21.81 -45.54 18.77
N ILE A 140 -21.52 -44.99 19.96
CA ILE A 140 -21.65 -45.74 21.22
C ILE A 140 -23.10 -46.19 21.42
N ARG A 141 -24.08 -45.35 21.07
CA ARG A 141 -25.50 -45.69 21.18
C ARG A 141 -25.91 -46.81 20.22
N SER A 142 -25.39 -46.83 18.99
CA SER A 142 -25.69 -47.92 18.06
C SER A 142 -25.09 -49.24 18.54
N GLU A 143 -23.84 -49.24 18.99
CA GLU A 143 -23.18 -50.44 19.53
C GLU A 143 -23.88 -51.00 20.76
N LEU A 144 -24.27 -50.13 21.71
CA LEU A 144 -25.02 -50.56 22.88
C LEU A 144 -26.38 -51.19 22.51
N ARG A 145 -27.04 -50.70 21.44
CA ARG A 145 -28.29 -51.30 20.96
C ARG A 145 -28.06 -52.65 20.31
N GLU A 146 -26.97 -52.79 19.58
CA GLU A 146 -26.61 -54.04 18.91
C GLU A 146 -26.28 -55.13 19.92
N MET A 147 -25.42 -54.84 20.91
CA MET A 147 -25.13 -55.78 22.01
C MET A 147 -26.38 -56.15 22.83
N LEU A 148 -27.28 -55.19 23.05
CA LEU A 148 -28.52 -55.44 23.79
C LEU A 148 -29.50 -56.29 22.99
N ALA A 149 -29.54 -56.14 21.66
CA ALA A 149 -30.32 -56.99 20.78
C ALA A 149 -29.77 -58.43 20.77
N GLU A 150 -28.45 -58.59 20.72
CA GLU A 150 -27.79 -59.91 20.76
C GLU A 150 -28.13 -60.68 22.05
N LEU A 151 -28.05 -60.03 23.22
CA LEU A 151 -28.43 -60.67 24.48
C LEU A 151 -29.93 -61.02 24.56
N GLN A 152 -30.80 -60.20 23.99
CA GLN A 152 -32.24 -60.50 23.95
C GLN A 152 -32.56 -61.69 23.05
N ASP A 153 -31.87 -61.84 21.92
CA ASP A 153 -32.01 -63.00 21.04
C ASP A 153 -31.51 -64.29 21.74
N GLU A 154 -30.41 -64.23 22.50
CA GLU A 154 -29.92 -65.36 23.30
C GLU A 154 -30.94 -65.78 24.39
N ASP A 155 -31.50 -64.82 25.14
CA ASP A 155 -32.52 -65.10 26.15
C ASP A 155 -33.79 -65.71 25.52
N GLU A 156 -34.23 -65.24 24.35
CA GLU A 156 -35.37 -65.81 23.63
C GLU A 156 -35.14 -67.26 23.15
N ASP A 157 -33.92 -67.58 22.70
CA ASP A 157 -33.58 -68.91 22.22
C ASP A 157 -33.46 -69.91 23.39
N ASP A 158 -32.93 -69.48 24.54
CA ASP A 158 -32.92 -70.28 25.77
C ASP A 158 -34.35 -70.54 26.30
N ASP A 159 -35.24 -69.54 26.24
CA ASP A 159 -36.64 -69.69 26.67
C ASP A 159 -37.47 -70.57 25.72
N LYS A 160 -37.12 -70.59 24.42
CA LYS A 160 -37.66 -71.54 23.43
C LYS A 160 -37.12 -72.96 23.63
N ALA A 161 -35.85 -73.11 24.02
CA ALA A 161 -35.23 -74.40 24.31
C ALA A 161 -35.72 -75.02 25.64
N ALA A 162 -36.15 -74.19 26.60
CA ALA A 162 -36.68 -74.61 27.89
C ALA A 162 -38.16 -75.05 27.86
N LYS A 163 -38.88 -74.82 26.77
CA LYS A 163 -40.26 -75.32 26.58
C LYS A 163 -40.25 -76.69 25.88
N PRO A 164 -40.72 -77.76 26.56
CA PRO A 164 -40.73 -79.13 26.02
C PRO A 164 -41.77 -79.37 24.92
#